data_AF-A0A537JWD6-F1
#
_entry.id   AF-A0A537JWD6-F1
#
_cell.length_a   1.000
_cell.length_b   1.000
_cell.length_c   1.000
_cell.angle_alpha   90.00
_cell.angle_beta   90.00
_cell.angle_gamma   90.00
#
_symmetry.space_group_name_H-M   'P 1'
#
loop_
_entity.id
_entity.type
_entity.pdbx_description
1 polymer ?
#
loop_
_entity_poly.entity_id
_entity_poly.type
_entity_poly.pdbx_seq_one_letter_code
_entity_poly.pdbx_strand_id
1 'polypeptide(L)'
;MAVTSNRQLQVLFSGDITENIIQSALDNAVSPAMTLIQTLAIGDNTITAPVVSGVTVTGLTIIPPAANVNLIKLKQTATDAGVPLHKTDWTSLSLDTTFTTLVLNAAAQIVGVRLIWS
;
A
#
# COMPACT_ATOMS: atom_id res chain seq x y z
N MET A 1 -7.83 3.69 -21.04
CA MET A 1 -8.88 4.50 -20.38
C MET A 1 -8.36 4.82 -18.99
N ALA A 2 -8.05 6.08 -18.69
CA ALA A 2 -7.61 6.48 -17.34
C ALA A 2 -8.83 6.58 -16.43
N VAL A 3 -8.72 6.09 -15.20
CA VAL A 3 -9.79 6.13 -14.21
C VAL A 3 -9.31 7.06 -13.10
N THR A 4 -10.12 8.04 -12.72
CA THR A 4 -9.79 8.92 -11.59
C THR A 4 -9.87 8.09 -10.30
N SER A 5 -8.80 8.11 -9.50
CA SER A 5 -8.77 7.48 -8.18
C SER A 5 -8.68 8.57 -7.12
N ASN A 6 -9.70 8.65 -6.28
CA ASN A 6 -9.66 9.48 -5.08
C ASN A 6 -9.51 8.55 -3.87
N ARG A 7 -8.41 8.70 -3.13
CA ARG A 7 -8.11 7.90 -1.93
C ARG A 7 -8.18 8.80 -0.71
N GLN A 8 -9.13 8.50 0.18
CA GLN A 8 -9.31 9.19 1.45
C GLN A 8 -9.20 8.20 2.60
N LEU A 9 -8.50 8.62 3.66
CA LEU A 9 -8.47 7.96 4.96
C LEU A 9 -9.26 8.81 5.93
N GLN A 10 -10.28 8.22 6.54
CA GLN A 10 -11.05 8.87 7.60
C GLN A 10 -10.72 8.20 8.93
N VAL A 11 -10.30 9.00 9.91
CA VAL A 11 -10.11 8.56 11.30
C VAL A 11 -11.06 9.35 12.18
N LEU A 12 -11.96 8.64 12.85
CA LEU A 12 -12.93 9.20 13.77
C LEU A 12 -12.52 8.90 15.21
N PHE A 13 -12.33 9.95 15.99
CA PHE A 13 -12.15 9.87 17.44
C PHE A 13 -13.50 10.13 18.11
N SER A 14 -13.88 9.29 19.07
CA SER A 14 -15.05 9.46 19.91
C SER A 14 -14.73 9.10 21.36
N GLY A 15 -15.08 9.97 22.30
CA GLY A 15 -14.76 9.81 23.73
C GLY A 15 -14.29 11.13 24.31
N ASP A 16 -13.13 11.12 24.98
CA ASP A 16 -12.51 12.31 25.58
C ASP A 16 -12.19 13.41 24.55
N ILE A 17 -11.97 13.02 23.28
CA ILE A 17 -11.84 13.93 22.13
C ILE A 17 -12.83 13.46 21.06
N THR A 18 -13.51 14.42 20.44
CA THR A 18 -14.32 14.20 19.25
C THR A 18 -13.67 14.93 18.08
N GLU A 19 -13.09 14.18 17.15
CA GLU A 19 -12.40 14.72 15.98
C GLU A 19 -12.59 13.80 14.77
N ASN A 20 -12.70 14.40 13.59
CA ASN A 20 -12.80 13.69 12.32
C ASN A 20 -11.66 14.15 11.41
N ILE A 21 -10.63 13.33 11.27
CA ILE A 21 -9.49 13.63 10.40
C ILE A 21 -9.72 12.93 9.06
N ILE A 22 -9.72 13.71 7.99
CA ILE A 22 -9.75 13.21 6.62
C ILE A 22 -8.42 13.53 5.97
N GLN A 23 -7.66 12.49 5.63
CA GLN A 23 -6.42 12.61 4.87
C GLN A 23 -6.64 12.08 3.46
N SER A 24 -6.55 12.96 2.48
CA SER A 24 -6.58 12.58 1.06
C SER A 24 -5.15 12.39 0.57
N ALA A 25 -4.90 11.35 -0.24
CA ALA A 25 -3.72 11.38 -1.11
C ALA A 25 -3.86 12.57 -2.07
N LEU A 26 -2.75 13.11 -2.59
CA LEU A 26 -2.84 14.12 -3.66
C LEU A 26 -3.68 13.53 -4.79
N ASP A 27 -4.60 14.34 -5.32
CA ASP A 27 -5.47 13.90 -6.41
C ASP A 27 -4.64 13.35 -7.56
N ASN A 28 -4.78 12.06 -7.83
CA ASN A 28 -4.22 11.45 -9.02
C ASN A 28 -5.30 11.44 -10.11
N ALA A 29 -5.42 12.58 -10.79
CA ALA A 29 -6.40 12.77 -11.86
C ALA A 29 -6.31 11.69 -12.95
N VAL A 30 -5.15 11.04 -13.09
CA VAL A 30 -4.87 10.00 -14.09
C VAL A 30 -4.39 8.72 -13.41
N SER A 31 -4.91 8.37 -12.24
CA SER A 31 -4.49 7.14 -11.54
C SER A 31 -4.42 5.92 -12.46
N PRO A 32 -3.39 5.06 -12.30
CA PRO A 32 -3.37 3.80 -13.02
C PRO A 32 -4.56 2.89 -12.64
N ALA A 33 -5.30 3.20 -11.55
CA ALA A 33 -6.42 2.42 -11.01
C ALA A 33 -6.13 0.91 -11.04
N MET A 34 -4.87 0.57 -10.75
CA MET A 34 -4.34 -0.75 -11.00
C MET A 34 -4.45 -1.54 -9.71
N THR A 35 -5.19 -2.64 -9.78
CA THR A 35 -5.18 -3.67 -8.75
C THR A 35 -4.24 -4.77 -9.19
N LEU A 36 -3.26 -5.07 -8.34
CA LEU A 36 -2.32 -6.17 -8.55
C LEU A 36 -2.49 -7.18 -7.43
N ILE A 37 -2.60 -8.46 -7.79
CA ILE A 37 -2.62 -9.56 -6.84
C ILE A 37 -1.27 -10.24 -6.93
N GLN A 38 -0.53 -10.23 -5.82
CA GLN A 38 0.82 -10.76 -5.72
C GLN A 38 0.86 -12.02 -4.87
N THR A 39 1.77 -12.92 -5.25
CA THR A 39 2.28 -13.96 -4.36
C THR A 39 3.66 -13.50 -3.89
N LEU A 40 3.79 -13.25 -2.60
CA LEU A 40 5.08 -12.92 -2.00
C LEU A 40 5.83 -14.23 -1.73
N ALA A 41 7.05 -14.34 -2.24
CA ALA A 41 7.99 -15.37 -1.84
C ALA A 41 8.49 -15.10 -0.42
N ILE A 42 9.04 -16.12 0.23
CA ILE A 42 9.75 -15.91 1.51
C ILE A 42 10.93 -14.95 1.30
N GLY A 43 11.12 -14.03 2.25
CA GLY A 43 12.15 -13.00 2.18
C GLY A 43 11.66 -11.74 1.47
N ASP A 44 12.60 -11.00 0.88
CA ASP A 44 12.35 -9.69 0.29
C ASP A 44 11.74 -9.81 -1.11
N ASN A 45 10.61 -9.14 -1.31
CA ASN A 45 9.95 -9.01 -2.61
C ASN A 45 9.95 -7.55 -3.03
N THR A 46 10.68 -7.22 -4.09
CA THR A 46 10.67 -5.87 -4.65
C THR A 46 9.40 -5.66 -5.46
N ILE A 47 8.63 -4.64 -5.06
CA ILE A 47 7.41 -4.23 -5.72
C ILE A 47 7.67 -2.91 -6.43
N THR A 48 7.50 -2.91 -7.75
CA THR A 48 7.66 -1.70 -8.59
C THR A 48 6.32 -1.01 -8.76
N ALA A 49 6.30 0.31 -8.62
CA ALA A 49 5.14 1.13 -8.94
C ALA A 49 4.79 0.96 -10.43
N PRO A 50 3.50 0.86 -10.78
CA PRO A 50 3.09 0.79 -12.18
C PRO A 50 3.49 2.07 -12.92
N VAL A 51 4.14 1.91 -14.07
CA VAL A 51 4.50 3.02 -14.95
C VAL A 51 3.39 3.18 -15.98
N VAL A 52 2.65 4.29 -15.90
CA VAL A 52 1.69 4.70 -16.92
C VAL A 52 2.11 6.06 -17.44
N SER A 53 2.23 6.21 -18.76
CA SER A 53 2.73 7.43 -19.38
C SER A 53 1.94 8.66 -18.92
N GLY A 54 2.64 9.67 -18.41
CA GLY A 54 2.03 10.92 -17.93
C GLY A 54 1.36 10.82 -16.55
N VAL A 55 1.57 9.73 -15.80
CA VAL A 55 0.94 9.48 -14.50
C VAL A 55 2.00 9.18 -13.45
N THR A 56 1.94 9.88 -12.33
CA THR A 56 2.69 9.56 -11.10
C THR A 56 1.76 8.88 -10.10
N VAL A 57 2.21 7.81 -9.47
CA VAL A 57 1.44 7.12 -8.43
C VAL A 57 1.56 7.91 -7.12
N THR A 58 0.45 8.16 -6.44
CA THR A 58 0.39 9.04 -5.25
C THR A 58 -0.02 8.30 -3.99
N GLY A 59 -0.48 7.05 -4.12
CA GLY A 59 -0.83 6.21 -2.99
C GLY A 59 -0.84 4.72 -3.32
N LEU A 60 -0.75 3.94 -2.26
CA LEU A 60 -0.80 2.48 -2.28
C LEU A 60 -1.61 1.98 -1.09
N THR A 61 -2.54 1.07 -1.35
CA THR A 61 -3.18 0.26 -0.30
C THR A 61 -2.71 -1.18 -0.43
N ILE A 62 -2.15 -1.71 0.65
CA ILE A 62 -1.71 -3.09 0.80
C ILE A 62 -2.77 -3.82 1.62
N ILE A 63 -3.36 -4.85 1.03
CA ILE A 63 -4.38 -5.68 1.65
C ILE A 63 -3.82 -7.10 1.77
N PRO A 64 -3.43 -7.52 2.99
CA PRO A 64 -3.10 -8.91 3.24
C PRO A 64 -4.31 -9.83 3.01
N PRO A 65 -4.10 -11.13 2.70
CA PRO A 65 -5.19 -12.10 2.71
C PRO A 65 -5.89 -12.16 4.08
N ALA A 66 -7.21 -12.31 4.09
CA ALA A 66 -8.03 -12.23 5.31
C ALA A 66 -7.63 -13.21 6.43
N ALA A 67 -6.99 -14.33 6.10
CA ALA A 67 -6.51 -15.33 7.04
C ALA A 67 -4.98 -15.45 7.06
N ASN A 68 -4.26 -14.41 6.64
CA ASN A 68 -2.81 -14.42 6.67
C ASN A 68 -2.31 -14.45 8.13
N VAL A 69 -1.50 -15.46 8.45
CA VAL A 69 -0.87 -15.62 9.77
C VAL A 69 0.60 -15.19 9.77
N ASN A 70 1.16 -14.99 8.59
CA ASN A 70 2.56 -14.70 8.37
C ASN A 70 2.84 -13.21 8.44
N LEU A 71 4.02 -12.84 8.93
CA LEU A 71 4.43 -11.45 9.00
C LEU A 71 4.78 -10.92 7.60
N ILE A 72 4.26 -9.74 7.29
CA ILE A 72 4.72 -8.91 6.18
C ILE A 72 5.38 -7.67 6.80
N LYS A 73 6.56 -7.31 6.32
CA LYS A 73 7.21 -6.04 6.70
C LYS A 73 7.35 -5.13 5.49
N LEU A 74 7.06 -3.86 5.69
CA LEU A 74 7.41 -2.80 4.75
C LEU A 74 8.87 -2.39 4.98
N LYS A 75 9.67 -2.42 3.92
CA LYS A 75 11.08 -2.06 3.94
C LYS A 75 11.38 -1.09 2.81
N GLN A 76 12.32 -0.17 3.05
CA GLN A 76 12.87 0.66 1.99
C GLN A 76 13.90 -0.11 1.15
N THR A 77 14.76 -0.90 1.80
CA THR A 77 15.83 -1.67 1.16
C THR A 77 15.95 -3.06 1.77
N ALA A 78 16.71 -3.96 1.13
CA ALA A 78 16.88 -5.33 1.61
C ALA A 78 17.59 -5.44 2.97
N THR A 79 18.39 -4.45 3.37
CA THR A 79 19.12 -4.45 4.65
C THR A 79 18.32 -3.86 5.81
N ASP A 80 17.16 -3.26 5.54
CA ASP A 80 16.29 -2.65 6.54
C ASP A 80 15.64 -3.73 7.46
N ALA A 81 15.48 -3.40 8.74
CA ALA A 81 14.71 -4.22 9.67
C ALA A 81 13.21 -4.21 9.33
N GLY A 82 12.74 -3.11 8.73
CA GLY A 82 11.39 -2.88 8.26
C GLY A 82 10.35 -2.64 9.36
N VAL A 83 9.19 -2.12 8.94
CA VAL A 83 8.03 -1.94 9.81
C VAL A 83 7.08 -3.13 9.60
N PRO A 84 6.76 -3.91 10.66
CA PRO A 84 5.78 -4.97 10.55
C PRO A 84 4.39 -4.39 10.26
N LEU A 85 3.73 -4.91 9.24
CA LEU A 85 2.35 -4.58 8.93
C LEU A 85 1.41 -5.47 9.74
N HIS A 86 0.17 -5.01 9.94
CA HIS A 86 -0.86 -5.88 10.50
C HIS A 86 -1.09 -7.07 9.57
N LYS A 87 -1.38 -8.23 10.15
CA LYS A 87 -1.46 -9.48 9.37
C LYS A 87 -2.68 -9.54 8.48
N THR A 88 -3.75 -8.86 8.85
CA THR A 88 -5.07 -8.89 8.19
C THR A 88 -5.63 -7.52 7.85
N ASP A 89 -5.14 -6.46 8.50
CA ASP A 89 -5.72 -5.13 8.34
C ASP A 89 -5.03 -4.42 7.19
N TRP A 90 -5.77 -3.52 6.54
CA TRP A 90 -5.28 -2.84 5.37
C TRP A 90 -4.28 -1.77 5.79
N THR A 91 -3.15 -1.73 5.10
CA THR A 91 -2.17 -0.66 5.26
C THR A 91 -2.32 0.30 4.10
N SER A 92 -2.46 1.58 4.39
CA SER A 92 -2.69 2.60 3.40
C SER A 92 -1.57 3.64 3.48
N LEU A 93 -0.85 3.83 2.37
CA LEU A 93 0.33 4.69 2.27
C LEU A 93 0.09 5.80 1.25
N SER A 94 0.36 7.05 1.63
CA SER A 94 0.51 8.16 0.69
C SER A 94 1.97 8.22 0.27
N LEU A 95 2.22 8.34 -1.04
CA LEU A 95 3.53 8.19 -1.65
C LEU A 95 4.02 9.52 -2.22
N ASP A 96 5.33 9.75 -2.11
CA ASP A 96 5.97 10.87 -2.81
C ASP A 96 5.96 10.63 -4.32
N THR A 97 5.86 11.70 -5.12
CA THR A 97 5.84 11.63 -6.58
C THR A 97 7.07 11.00 -7.22
N THR A 98 8.18 10.92 -6.49
CA THR A 98 9.44 10.27 -6.92
C THR A 98 9.51 8.78 -6.58
N PHE A 99 8.49 8.22 -5.92
CA PHE A 99 8.45 6.82 -5.54
C PHE A 99 8.44 5.89 -6.76
N THR A 100 9.32 4.88 -6.75
CA THR A 100 9.44 3.90 -7.84
C THR A 100 9.32 2.45 -7.37
N THR A 101 9.85 2.13 -6.19
CA THR A 101 9.88 0.77 -5.66
C THR A 101 9.78 0.75 -4.14
N LEU A 102 9.24 -0.35 -3.61
CA LEU A 102 9.33 -0.72 -2.19
C LEU A 102 9.69 -2.20 -2.06
N VAL A 103 10.04 -2.61 -0.85
CA VAL A 103 10.26 -4.03 -0.52
C VAL A 103 9.20 -4.50 0.47
N LEU A 104 8.51 -5.59 0.15
CA LEU A 104 7.70 -6.35 1.10
C LEU A 104 8.45 -7.61 1.50
N ASN A 105 8.90 -7.67 2.75
CA ASN A 105 9.48 -8.89 3.30
C ASN A 105 8.38 -9.79 3.84
N ALA A 106 8.32 -11.04 3.40
CA ALA A 106 7.38 -12.02 3.91
C ALA A 106 8.11 -13.11 4.70
N ALA A 107 7.64 -13.42 5.91
CA ALA A 107 8.23 -14.46 6.76
C ALA A 107 8.02 -15.90 6.21
N ALA A 108 7.08 -16.07 5.29
CA ALA A 108 6.81 -17.28 4.54
C ALA A 108 6.22 -16.90 3.18
N GLN A 109 5.94 -17.87 2.31
CA GLN A 109 5.16 -17.58 1.11
C GLN A 109 3.75 -17.11 1.48
N ILE A 110 3.29 -16.02 0.87
CA ILE A 110 1.95 -15.46 1.09
C ILE A 110 1.29 -15.24 -0.26
N VAL A 111 0.22 -15.96 -0.52
CA VAL A 111 -0.54 -15.90 -1.78
C VAL A 111 -1.71 -14.92 -1.62
N GLY A 112 -1.91 -14.05 -2.60
CA GLY A 112 -3.11 -13.23 -2.69
C GLY A 112 -3.00 -11.87 -1.98
N VAL A 113 -1.79 -11.35 -1.79
CA VAL A 113 -1.61 -9.97 -1.30
C VAL A 113 -2.09 -9.02 -2.38
N ARG A 114 -3.08 -8.19 -2.06
CA ARG A 114 -3.65 -7.23 -3.02
C ARG A 114 -3.02 -5.86 -2.81
N LEU A 115 -2.54 -5.29 -3.92
CA LEU A 115 -1.96 -3.95 -3.99
C LEU A 115 -2.88 -3.10 -4.86
N ILE A 116 -3.42 -2.02 -4.29
CA ILE A 116 -4.29 -1.08 -4.99
C ILE A 116 -3.53 0.24 -5.11
N TRP A 117 -3.20 0.62 -6.34
CA TRP A 117 -2.48 1.85 -6.63
C TRP A 117 -3.45 2.99 -6.92
N SER A 118 -3.22 4.14 -6.29
CA SER A 118 -3.95 5.38 -6.51
C SER A 118 -3.03 6.46 -7.03
#